data_AF-A0AAX0PYT0-F1
#
_entry.id   AF-A0AAX0PYT0-F1
#
_cell.length_a   1.000
_cell.length_b   1.000
_cell.length_c   1.000
_cell.angle_alpha   90.00
_cell.angle_beta   90.00
_cell.angle_gamma   90.00
#
_symmetry.space_group_name_H-M   'P 1'
#
loop_
_entity.id
_entity.type
_entity.pdbx_description
1 polymer ?
#
loop_
_entity_poly.entity_id
_entity_poly.type
_entity_poly.pdbx_seq_one_letter_code
_entity_poly.pdbx_strand_id
1 'polypeptide(L)'
;MTRIKNIISNQYHQLSLAERGRIEALRDLDWSIRRIAKVLHRDPSTISRELRRGTTTQINANTRIFEQSYLAETGEAVYRKHRLNSCYRGLFDHCQTFCNALVTALKARPRMHSVDTFVHQFKTNYPGVVCPSTPTVYRYIDDQR
;
A
#
# COMPACT_ATOMS: atom_id res chain seq x y z
N MET A 1 36.49 -29.58 1.88
CA MET A 1 35.50 -28.91 2.75
C MET A 1 34.80 -27.81 1.95
N THR A 2 33.62 -28.10 1.42
CA THR A 2 32.83 -27.17 0.61
C THR A 2 32.07 -26.23 1.53
N ARG A 3 32.40 -24.93 1.47
CA ARG A 3 31.72 -23.88 2.24
C ARG A 3 30.29 -23.73 1.70
N ILE A 4 29.32 -24.28 2.42
CA ILE A 4 27.89 -24.04 2.17
C ILE A 4 27.68 -22.53 2.32
N LYS A 5 27.50 -21.83 1.19
CA LYS A 5 27.06 -20.43 1.20
C LYS A 5 25.66 -20.45 1.79
N ASN A 6 25.53 -19.90 2.99
CA ASN A 6 24.24 -19.66 3.63
C ASN A 6 23.51 -18.64 2.74
N ILE A 7 22.68 -19.13 1.82
CA ILE A 7 21.75 -18.30 1.04
C ILE A 7 20.62 -17.97 2.02
N ILE A 8 20.93 -17.16 3.05
CA ILE A 8 19.89 -16.45 3.77
C ILE A 8 19.34 -15.51 2.72
N SER A 9 18.21 -15.89 2.13
CA SER A 9 17.49 -15.10 1.15
C SER A 9 17.38 -13.69 1.73
N ASN A 10 18.07 -12.73 1.11
CA ASN A 10 17.98 -11.31 1.41
C ASN A 10 16.60 -10.85 0.92
N GLN A 11 15.55 -11.33 1.60
CA GLN A 11 14.18 -10.99 1.30
C GLN A 11 14.06 -9.49 1.48
N TYR A 12 13.44 -8.85 0.51
CA TYR A 12 13.23 -7.42 0.54
C TYR A 12 12.35 -7.06 1.74
N HIS A 13 12.89 -6.25 2.64
CA HIS A 13 12.16 -5.68 3.76
C HIS A 13 12.11 -4.16 3.60
N GLN A 14 10.95 -3.60 3.90
CA GLN A 14 10.75 -2.16 3.91
C GLN A 14 11.57 -1.54 5.05
N LEU A 15 12.09 -0.34 4.82
CA LEU A 15 12.72 0.42 5.90
C LEU A 15 11.68 0.66 7.00
N SER A 16 12.07 0.39 8.24
CA SER A 16 11.32 0.79 9.42
C SER A 16 11.51 2.28 9.71
N LEU A 17 10.61 2.88 10.49
CA LEU A 17 10.77 4.27 10.94
C LEU A 17 12.10 4.48 11.70
N ALA A 18 12.51 3.49 12.50
CA ALA A 18 13.79 3.54 13.21
C ALA A 18 15.00 3.53 12.26
N GLU A 19 14.96 2.75 11.18
CA GLU A 19 16.00 2.79 10.14
C GLU A 19 15.99 4.13 9.40
N ARG A 20 14.82 4.69 9.10
CA ARG A 20 14.69 6.03 8.50
C ARG A 20 15.33 7.10 9.39
N GLY A 21 15.09 7.08 10.70
CA GLY A 21 15.73 7.99 11.65
C GLY A 21 17.24 7.83 11.72
N ARG A 22 17.77 6.60 11.58
CA ARG A 22 19.22 6.41 11.44
C ARG A 22 19.76 6.98 10.13
N ILE A 23 19.02 6.86 9.03
CA ILE A 23 19.42 7.45 7.74
C ILE A 23 19.51 8.98 7.89
N GLU A 24 18.53 9.61 8.54
CA GLU A 24 18.52 11.04 8.84
C GLU A 24 19.75 11.46 9.63
N ALA A 25 19.98 10.87 10.81
CA ALA A 25 21.13 11.20 11.64
C ALA A 25 22.47 10.98 10.92
N LEU A 26 22.60 9.94 10.10
CA LEU A 26 23.83 9.69 9.33
C LEU A 26 24.01 10.69 8.17
N ARG A 27 22.91 11.19 7.58
CA ARG A 27 22.97 12.22 6.55
C ARG A 27 23.35 13.59 7.11
N ASP A 28 22.91 13.91 8.31
CA ASP A 28 23.32 15.13 9.02
C ASP A 28 24.81 15.13 9.35
N LEU A 29 25.42 13.95 9.47
CA LEU A 29 26.87 13.76 9.59
C LEU A 29 27.61 13.78 8.23
N ASP A 30 26.93 14.12 7.14
CA ASP A 30 27.45 14.12 5.76
C ASP A 30 27.90 12.74 5.23
N TRP A 31 27.34 11.65 5.74
CA TRP A 31 27.77 10.32 5.28
C TRP A 31 27.26 10.01 3.88
N SER A 32 28.13 9.47 3.02
CA SER A 32 27.74 9.03 1.68
C SER A 32 26.72 7.89 1.70
N ILE A 33 25.87 7.82 0.67
CA ILE A 33 24.84 6.78 0.51
C ILE A 33 25.42 5.37 0.67
N ARG A 34 26.59 5.12 0.08
CA ARG A 34 27.27 3.81 0.15
C ARG A 34 27.72 3.47 1.58
N ARG A 35 28.18 4.47 2.34
CA ARG A 35 28.60 4.28 3.73
C ARG A 35 27.41 3.96 4.62
N ILE A 36 26.31 4.70 4.46
CA ILE A 36 25.04 4.46 5.17
C ILE A 36 24.51 3.05 4.87
N ALA A 37 24.46 2.69 3.58
CA ALA A 37 24.03 1.38 3.12
C ALA A 37 24.83 0.23 3.77
N LYS A 38 26.15 0.39 3.88
CA LYS A 38 27.03 -0.60 4.52
C LYS A 38 26.73 -0.77 6.01
N VAL A 39 26.47 0.32 6.74
CA VAL A 39 26.18 0.28 8.19
C VAL A 39 24.78 -0.26 8.48
N LEU A 40 23.79 0.09 7.66
CA LEU A 40 22.42 -0.40 7.83
C LEU A 40 22.20 -1.79 7.20
N HIS A 41 23.22 -2.37 6.58
CA HIS A 41 23.12 -3.61 5.81
C HIS A 41 22.01 -3.56 4.75
N ARG A 42 21.86 -2.41 4.10
CA ARG A 42 20.88 -2.17 3.03
C ARG A 42 21.58 -1.95 1.70
N ASP A 43 20.82 -2.12 0.62
CA ASP A 43 21.33 -1.82 -0.71
C ASP A 43 21.46 -0.30 -0.91
N PRO A 44 22.54 0.21 -1.54
CA PRO A 44 22.70 1.64 -1.83
C PRO A 44 21.53 2.25 -2.61
N SER A 45 20.88 1.48 -3.48
CA SER A 45 19.69 1.94 -4.20
C SER A 45 18.48 2.13 -3.29
N THR A 46 18.37 1.36 -2.21
CA THR A 46 17.31 1.53 -1.21
C THR A 46 17.47 2.84 -0.47
N ILE A 47 18.69 3.13 -0.01
CA ILE A 47 19.01 4.40 0.66
C ILE A 47 18.80 5.58 -0.30
N SER A 48 19.29 5.50 -1.54
CA SER A 48 19.09 6.55 -2.55
C SER A 48 17.61 6.82 -2.84
N ARG A 49 16.77 5.77 -2.95
CA ARG A 49 15.33 5.91 -3.17
C ARG A 49 14.64 6.52 -1.96
N GLU A 50 15.03 6.14 -0.76
CA GLU A 50 14.48 6.72 0.47
C GLU A 50 14.80 8.20 0.58
N LEU A 51 16.07 8.60 0.42
CA LEU A 51 16.47 10.01 0.45
C LEU A 51 15.70 10.84 -0.56
N ARG A 52 15.60 10.38 -1.81
CA ARG A 52 14.82 11.06 -2.84
C ARG A 52 13.35 11.24 -2.49
N ARG A 53 12.77 10.33 -1.69
CA ARG A 53 11.36 10.42 -1.24
C ARG A 53 11.20 11.36 -0.05
N GLY A 54 12.15 11.38 0.89
CA GLY A 54 12.05 12.14 2.14
C GLY A 54 12.74 13.50 2.14
N THR A 55 13.61 13.81 1.16
CA THR A 55 14.23 15.13 1.05
C THR A 55 13.18 16.19 0.75
N THR A 56 13.15 17.22 1.59
CA THR A 56 12.19 18.32 1.51
C THR A 56 12.89 19.65 1.75
N THR A 57 12.33 20.71 1.18
CA THR A 57 12.84 22.07 1.36
C THR A 57 12.27 22.63 2.65
N GLN A 58 13.12 22.97 3.61
CA GLN A 58 12.74 23.60 4.87
C GLN A 58 13.29 25.01 4.96
N ILE A 59 12.56 25.87 5.69
CA ILE A 59 13.07 27.19 6.05
C ILE A 59 13.79 27.04 7.38
N ASN A 60 15.07 27.38 7.40
CA ASN A 60 15.82 27.48 8.64
C ASN A 60 15.29 28.68 9.44
N ALA A 61 14.83 28.44 10.67
CA ALA A 61 14.20 29.48 11.50
C ALA A 61 15.16 30.65 11.81
N ASN A 62 16.46 30.39 11.90
CA ASN A 62 17.46 31.38 12.28
C ASN A 62 17.91 32.22 11.08
N THR A 63 18.16 31.58 9.95
CA THR A 63 18.71 32.25 8.76
C THR A 63 17.64 32.64 7.75
N ARG A 64 16.41 32.12 7.88
CA ARG A 64 15.31 32.21 6.88
C ARG A 64 15.71 31.72 5.49
N ILE A 65 16.76 30.91 5.39
CA ILE A 65 17.22 30.32 4.15
C ILE A 65 16.48 29.00 3.93
N PHE A 66 16.16 28.72 2.66
CA PHE A 66 15.63 27.44 2.23
C PHE A 66 16.76 26.41 2.10
N GLU A 67 16.68 25.35 2.88
CA GLU A 67 17.65 24.26 2.90
C GLU A 67 16.97 22.94 2.57
N GLN A 68 17.68 22.09 1.82
CA GLN A 68 17.19 20.75 1.49
C GLN A 68 17.70 19.77 2.55
N SER A 69 16.80 19.29 3.40
CA SER A 69 17.10 18.28 4.41
C SER A 69 16.23 17.04 4.22
N TYR A 70 16.77 15.88 4.56
CA TYR A 70 16.00 14.65 4.61
C TYR A 70 15.42 14.51 6.02
N LEU A 71 14.11 14.30 6.14
CA LEU A 71 13.48 13.93 7.41
C LEU A 71 12.97 12.49 7.35
N ALA A 72 13.11 11.74 8.44
CA ALA A 72 12.56 10.40 8.52
C ALA A 72 11.02 10.41 8.47
N GLU A 73 10.39 11.39 9.10
CA GLU A 73 8.93 11.50 9.17
C GLU A 73 8.31 11.77 7.80
N THR A 74 8.94 12.62 6.97
CA THR A 74 8.46 12.89 5.61
C THR A 74 8.61 11.66 4.73
N GLY A 75 9.73 10.94 4.83
CA GLY A 75 9.95 9.67 4.14
C GLY A 75 8.89 8.62 4.48
N GLU A 76 8.57 8.48 5.77
CA GLU A 76 7.51 7.60 6.27
C GLU A 76 6.12 8.04 5.76
N ALA A 77 5.80 9.33 5.83
CA ALA A 77 4.51 9.86 5.40
C ALA A 77 4.28 9.63 3.89
N VAL A 78 5.30 9.91 3.06
CA VAL A 78 5.26 9.65 1.61
C VAL A 78 5.09 8.15 1.35
N TYR A 79 5.85 7.31 2.07
CA TYR A 79 5.71 5.86 1.98
C TYR A 79 4.28 5.38 2.28
N ARG A 80 3.69 5.84 3.38
CA ARG A 80 2.30 5.49 3.76
C ARG A 80 1.30 5.95 2.71
N LYS A 81 1.42 7.18 2.22
CA LYS A 81 0.57 7.69 1.13
C LYS A 81 0.63 6.81 -0.11
N HIS A 82 1.84 6.40 -0.52
CA HIS A 82 2.02 5.51 -1.67
C HIS A 82 1.42 4.13 -1.42
N ARG A 83 1.56 3.58 -0.20
CA ARG A 83 0.96 2.29 0.17
C ARG A 83 -0.56 2.32 0.16
N LEU A 84 -1.16 3.42 0.63
CA LEU A 84 -2.61 3.63 0.56
C LEU A 84 -3.08 3.72 -0.88
N ASN A 85 -2.33 4.38 -1.77
CA ASN A 85 -2.69 4.48 -3.19
C ASN A 85 -2.42 3.19 -3.99
N SER A 86 -1.58 2.30 -3.47
CA SER A 86 -1.21 1.03 -4.11
C SER A 86 -2.16 -0.11 -3.75
N CYS A 87 -3.30 0.17 -3.10
CA CYS A 87 -4.31 -0.84 -2.86
C CYS A 87 -5.27 -0.95 -4.05
N TYR A 88 -5.73 -2.17 -4.32
CA TYR A 88 -6.83 -2.39 -5.23
C TYR A 88 -8.10 -1.79 -4.60
N ARG A 89 -8.80 -0.93 -5.33
CA ARG A 89 -10.03 -0.26 -4.87
C ARG A 89 -11.24 -1.19 -4.71
N GLY A 90 -11.06 -2.50 -4.95
CA GLY A 90 -12.11 -3.48 -4.72
C GLY A 90 -13.03 -3.63 -5.93
N LEU A 91 -13.59 -4.83 -6.09
CA LEU A 91 -14.52 -5.12 -7.17
C LEU A 91 -15.84 -4.34 -7.02
N PHE A 92 -16.22 -4.06 -5.77
CA PHE A 92 -17.49 -3.42 -5.42
C PHE A 92 -17.55 -1.94 -5.80
N ASP A 93 -16.41 -1.24 -5.83
CA ASP A 93 -16.29 0.11 -6.39
C ASP A 93 -16.70 0.18 -7.87
N HIS A 94 -16.63 -0.95 -8.59
CA HIS A 94 -16.94 -1.04 -10.01
C HIS A 94 -18.27 -1.74 -10.31
N CYS A 95 -18.98 -2.27 -9.30
CA CYS A 95 -20.23 -3.00 -9.50
C CYS A 95 -21.43 -2.38 -8.77
N GLN A 96 -21.50 -1.04 -8.69
CA GLN A 96 -22.59 -0.34 -8.00
C GLN A 96 -23.99 -0.75 -8.47
N THR A 97 -24.17 -0.99 -9.78
CA THR A 97 -25.43 -1.50 -10.35
C THR A 97 -25.83 -2.84 -9.75
N PHE A 98 -24.87 -3.76 -9.61
CA PHE A 98 -25.10 -5.05 -8.94
C PHE A 98 -25.45 -4.84 -7.46
N CYS A 99 -24.72 -3.99 -6.75
CA CYS A 99 -24.94 -3.73 -5.31
C CYS A 99 -26.35 -3.20 -5.04
N ASN A 100 -26.79 -2.20 -5.82
CA ASN A 100 -28.11 -1.59 -5.67
C ASN A 100 -29.23 -2.60 -5.96
N ALA A 101 -29.06 -3.40 -7.02
CA ALA A 101 -30.01 -4.44 -7.39
C ALA A 101 -30.05 -5.56 -6.33
N LEU A 102 -28.90 -5.96 -5.79
CA LEU A 102 -28.82 -6.96 -4.72
C LEU A 102 -29.56 -6.48 -3.48
N VAL A 103 -29.28 -5.27 -2.98
CA VAL A 103 -29.95 -4.71 -1.79
C VAL A 103 -31.46 -4.66 -2.00
N THR A 104 -31.91 -4.26 -3.18
CA THR A 104 -33.35 -4.22 -3.53
C THR A 104 -33.96 -5.62 -3.50
N ALA A 105 -33.31 -6.60 -4.12
CA ALA A 105 -33.78 -7.99 -4.17
C ALA A 105 -33.81 -8.65 -2.78
N LEU A 106 -32.82 -8.38 -1.92
CA LEU A 106 -32.76 -8.95 -0.58
C LEU A 106 -33.76 -8.31 0.39
N LYS A 107 -34.15 -7.03 0.18
CA LYS A 107 -35.15 -6.32 1.00
C LYS A 107 -36.60 -6.55 0.55
N ALA A 108 -36.82 -7.08 -0.65
CA ALA A 108 -38.15 -7.35 -1.18
C ALA A 108 -38.95 -8.30 -0.28
N ARG A 109 -40.28 -8.09 -0.19
CA ARG A 109 -41.21 -8.93 0.57
C ARG A 109 -42.38 -9.37 -0.33
N PRO A 110 -42.59 -10.69 -0.55
CA PRO A 110 -41.76 -11.79 -0.08
C PRO A 110 -40.39 -11.80 -0.76
N ARG A 111 -39.36 -12.26 -0.04
CA ARG A 111 -38.01 -12.38 -0.60
C ARG A 111 -37.99 -13.55 -1.58
N MET A 112 -37.72 -13.27 -2.86
CA MET A 112 -37.77 -14.29 -3.92
C MET A 112 -36.42 -14.93 -4.23
N HIS A 113 -35.30 -14.28 -3.89
CA HIS A 113 -33.96 -14.75 -4.28
C HIS A 113 -33.03 -14.88 -3.06
N SER A 114 -32.27 -15.98 -3.02
CA SER A 114 -31.04 -16.06 -2.23
C SER A 114 -29.93 -15.26 -2.94
N VAL A 115 -28.80 -15.04 -2.25
CA VAL A 115 -27.64 -14.38 -2.86
C VAL A 115 -27.14 -15.17 -4.07
N ASP A 116 -27.06 -16.51 -3.97
CA ASP A 116 -26.65 -17.38 -5.07
C ASP A 116 -27.57 -17.28 -6.28
N THR A 117 -28.88 -17.40 -6.06
CA THR A 117 -29.88 -17.30 -7.14
C THR A 117 -29.83 -15.93 -7.80
N PHE A 118 -29.70 -14.87 -7.01
CA PHE A 118 -29.61 -13.51 -7.51
C PHE A 118 -28.37 -13.29 -8.37
N VAL A 119 -27.18 -13.70 -7.91
CA VAL A 119 -25.92 -13.55 -8.67
C VAL A 119 -26.03 -14.26 -10.02
N HIS A 120 -26.58 -15.47 -10.03
CA HIS A 120 -26.75 -16.24 -11.27
C HIS A 120 -27.72 -15.54 -12.23
N GLN A 121 -28.90 -15.13 -11.76
CA GLN A 121 -29.88 -14.42 -12.57
C GLN A 121 -29.36 -13.08 -13.08
N PHE A 122 -28.67 -12.31 -12.24
CA PHE A 122 -28.09 -11.02 -12.61
C PHE A 122 -27.06 -11.19 -13.74
N LYS A 123 -26.20 -12.20 -13.64
CA LYS A 123 -25.20 -12.49 -14.68
C LYS A 123 -25.85 -12.88 -16.01
N THR A 124 -26.95 -13.64 -15.98
CA THR A 124 -27.70 -14.03 -17.18
C THR A 124 -28.41 -12.83 -17.82
N ASN A 125 -29.02 -11.97 -17.00
CA ASN A 125 -29.79 -10.82 -17.48
C ASN A 125 -28.90 -9.65 -17.92
N TYR A 126 -27.69 -9.53 -17.35
CA TYR A 126 -26.76 -8.42 -17.59
C TYR A 126 -25.33 -8.92 -17.92
N PRO A 127 -25.12 -9.62 -19.05
CA PRO A 127 -23.84 -10.25 -19.38
C PRO A 127 -22.67 -9.26 -19.58
N GLY A 128 -22.97 -7.98 -19.88
CA GLY A 128 -21.97 -6.92 -20.05
C GLY A 128 -21.70 -6.09 -18.79
N VAL A 129 -22.38 -6.35 -17.67
CA VAL A 129 -22.22 -5.60 -16.42
C VAL A 129 -21.31 -6.35 -15.47
N VAL A 130 -20.44 -5.62 -14.77
CA VAL A 130 -19.54 -6.18 -13.75
C VAL A 130 -20.38 -6.84 -12.65
N CYS A 131 -20.19 -8.14 -12.47
CA CYS A 131 -20.91 -8.95 -11.49
C CYS A 131 -19.91 -9.79 -10.67
N PRO A 132 -19.86 -9.64 -9.33
CA PRO A 132 -19.06 -10.48 -8.46
C PRO A 132 -19.46 -11.96 -8.51
N SER A 133 -18.50 -12.85 -8.26
CA SER A 133 -18.81 -14.26 -8.01
C SER A 133 -19.49 -14.41 -6.65
N THR A 134 -20.32 -15.43 -6.48
CA THR A 134 -21.06 -15.65 -5.25
C THR A 134 -20.20 -15.72 -3.98
N PRO A 135 -19.05 -16.42 -3.95
CA PRO A 135 -18.16 -16.39 -2.79
C PRO A 135 -17.61 -14.99 -2.48
N THR A 136 -17.44 -14.15 -3.50
CA THR A 136 -16.99 -12.77 -3.34
C THR A 136 -18.07 -11.90 -2.69
N VAL A 137 -19.34 -12.17 -3.01
CA VAL A 137 -20.48 -11.49 -2.37
C VAL A 137 -20.61 -11.89 -0.90
N TYR A 138 -20.47 -13.17 -0.57
CA TYR A 138 -20.50 -13.61 0.83
C TYR A 138 -19.35 -13.00 1.64
N ARG A 139 -18.12 -13.04 1.13
CA ARG A 139 -16.98 -12.37 1.76
C ARG A 139 -17.23 -10.89 2.01
N TYR A 140 -17.86 -10.20 1.06
CA TYR A 140 -18.19 -8.78 1.20
C TYR A 140 -19.21 -8.53 2.31
N ILE A 141 -20.26 -9.36 2.39
CA ILE A 141 -21.27 -9.31 3.45
C ILE A 141 -20.63 -9.60 4.83
N ASP A 142 -19.75 -10.59 4.91
CA ASP A 142 -19.08 -10.99 6.15
C ASP A 142 -18.06 -9.94 6.62
N ASP A 143 -17.30 -9.36 5.69
CA ASP A 143 -16.29 -8.33 5.97
C ASP A 143 -16.90 -6.97 6.39
N GLN A 144 -18.24 -6.80 6.32
CA GLN A 144 -18.97 -5.54 6.59
C GLN A 144 -18.36 -4.32 5.87
N ARG A 145 -17.76 -4.55 4.70
CA ARG A 145 -17.27 -3.52 3.76
C ARG A 145 -18.35 -3.18 2.76
#